data_AF-A0A7C3XM65-F1
#
_entry.id   AF-A0A7C3XM65-F1
#
_cell.length_a   1.000
_cell.length_b   1.000
_cell.length_c   1.000
_cell.angle_alpha   90.00
_cell.angle_beta   90.00
_cell.angle_gamma   90.00
#
_symmetry.space_group_name_H-M   'P 1'
#
loop_
_entity.id
_entity.type
_entity.pdbx_description
1 polymer ?
#
loop_
_entity_poly.entity_id
_entity_poly.type
_entity_poly.pdbx_seq_one_letter_code
_entity_poly.pdbx_strand_id
1 'polypeptide(L)'
;CSTEHELCSGVFTRIAERSPTSLVMTDLLLEANKGKALEEVFARELKAAIFMTQHHDYREGVRARIIDKDNNPRWNPNNIDDVDVDELQKVVATAL
;
A
#
# COMPACT_ATOMS: atom_id res chain seq x y z
N CYS A 1 18.52 2.12 18.42
CA CYS A 1 17.61 1.27 19.21
C CYS A 1 17.21 2.02 20.47
N SER A 2 15.99 2.57 20.48
CA SER A 2 15.44 3.36 21.59
C SER A 2 14.82 2.45 22.66
N THR A 3 14.40 3.05 23.77
CA THR A 3 13.71 2.43 24.93
C THR A 3 12.43 1.66 24.58
N GLU A 4 11.93 1.80 23.36
CA GLU A 4 10.65 1.25 22.89
C GLU A 4 10.81 -0.02 22.02
N HIS A 5 11.84 -0.84 22.27
CA HIS A 5 12.21 -1.98 21.41
C HIS A 5 11.02 -2.91 21.10
N GLU A 6 10.17 -3.19 22.09
CA GLU A 6 8.96 -4.00 21.90
C GLU A 6 7.92 -3.33 20.99
N LEU A 7 7.66 -2.02 21.16
CA LEU A 7 6.75 -1.28 20.29
C LEU A 7 7.27 -1.27 18.84
N CYS A 8 8.57 -1.05 18.66
CA CYS A 8 9.20 -1.09 17.34
C CYS A 8 9.04 -2.46 16.68
N SER A 9 9.30 -3.55 17.41
CA SER A 9 9.14 -4.91 16.85
C SER A 9 7.70 -5.20 16.42
N GLY A 10 6.70 -4.79 17.21
CA GLY A 10 5.30 -4.98 16.87
C GLY A 10 4.87 -4.20 15.62
N VAL A 11 5.42 -2.99 15.42
CA VAL A 11 5.18 -2.19 14.21
C VAL A 11 5.77 -2.89 12.98
N PHE A 12 7.03 -3.34 13.05
CA PHE A 12 7.67 -4.00 11.91
C PHE A 12 6.93 -5.27 11.49
N THR A 13 6.54 -6.12 12.44
CA THR A 13 5.75 -7.33 12.15
C THR A 13 4.46 -6.97 11.44
N ARG A 14 3.72 -5.97 11.92
CA ARG A 14 2.44 -5.59 11.32
C ARG A 14 2.58 -5.00 9.92
N ILE A 15 3.66 -4.28 9.64
CA ILE A 15 3.95 -3.74 8.31
C ILE A 15 4.33 -4.89 7.36
N ALA A 16 5.19 -5.81 7.81
CA ALA A 16 5.63 -6.96 7.01
C ALA A 16 4.50 -7.91 6.60
N GLU A 17 3.37 -7.93 7.33
CA GLU A 17 2.18 -8.71 6.98
C GLU A 17 1.28 -8.07 5.89
N ARG A 18 1.57 -6.85 5.45
CA ARG A 18 0.75 -6.12 4.46
C ARG A 18 1.16 -6.48 3.03
N SER A 19 0.27 -6.17 2.09
CA SER A 19 0.57 -6.24 0.66
C SER A 19 1.78 -5.35 0.32
N PRO A 20 2.86 -5.90 -0.26
CA PRO A 20 4.02 -5.11 -0.66
C PRO A 20 3.67 -3.97 -1.62
N THR A 21 2.81 -4.25 -2.62
CA THR A 21 2.30 -3.22 -3.56
C THR A 21 1.57 -2.09 -2.81
N SER A 22 0.78 -2.42 -1.80
CA SER A 22 0.04 -1.42 -1.02
C SER A 22 0.96 -0.55 -0.17
N LEU A 23 2.03 -1.12 0.40
CA LEU A 23 3.04 -0.37 1.14
C LEU A 23 3.76 0.65 0.25
N VAL A 24 4.25 0.21 -0.92
CA VAL A 24 4.95 1.08 -1.86
C VAL A 24 4.01 2.16 -2.41
N MET A 25 2.78 1.81 -2.80
CA MET A 25 1.78 2.79 -3.26
C MET A 25 1.50 3.85 -2.17
N THR A 26 1.37 3.43 -0.92
CA THR A 26 1.12 4.35 0.20
C THR A 26 2.28 5.33 0.37
N ASP A 27 3.51 4.85 0.34
CA ASP A 27 4.71 5.70 0.44
C ASP A 27 4.78 6.73 -0.69
N LEU A 28 4.58 6.27 -1.95
CA LEU A 28 4.56 7.16 -3.11
C LEU A 28 3.46 8.23 -3.03
N LEU A 29 2.27 7.87 -2.54
CA LEU A 29 1.17 8.82 -2.34
C LEU A 29 1.51 9.85 -1.26
N LEU A 30 2.07 9.42 -0.13
CA LEU A 30 2.46 10.32 0.96
C LEU A 30 3.47 11.37 0.49
N GLU A 31 4.48 10.95 -0.27
CA GLU A 31 5.48 11.87 -0.82
C GLU A 31 4.89 12.78 -1.90
N ALA A 32 4.11 12.26 -2.84
CA ALA A 32 3.53 13.04 -3.93
C ALA A 32 2.47 14.06 -3.47
N ASN A 33 1.76 13.76 -2.37
CA ASN A 33 0.70 14.61 -1.83
C ASN A 33 1.19 15.66 -0.82
N LYS A 34 2.46 15.62 -0.43
CA LYS A 34 3.02 16.53 0.56
C LYS A 34 2.88 18.00 0.13
N GLY A 35 2.16 18.79 0.93
CA GLY A 35 1.95 20.22 0.70
C GLY A 35 1.04 20.55 -0.49
N LYS A 36 0.28 19.58 -1.01
CA LYS A 36 -0.65 19.77 -2.12
C LYS A 36 -2.04 20.21 -1.64
N ALA A 37 -2.78 20.86 -2.54
CA ALA A 37 -4.17 21.21 -2.27
C ALA A 37 -5.06 19.96 -2.21
N LEU A 38 -6.14 20.00 -1.43
CA LEU A 38 -7.01 18.84 -1.20
C LEU A 38 -7.58 18.26 -2.51
N GLU A 39 -7.90 19.12 -3.48
CA GLU A 39 -8.37 18.71 -4.80
C GLU A 39 -7.32 17.85 -5.54
N GLU A 40 -6.06 18.27 -5.54
CA GLU A 40 -4.96 17.52 -6.15
C GLU A 40 -4.72 16.18 -5.44
N VAL A 41 -4.83 16.17 -4.10
CA VAL A 41 -4.71 14.96 -3.28
C VAL A 41 -5.77 13.95 -3.68
N PHE A 42 -7.05 14.35 -3.71
CA PHE A 42 -8.14 13.44 -4.06
C PHE A 42 -8.07 12.98 -5.52
N ALA A 43 -7.67 13.86 -6.45
CA ALA A 43 -7.51 13.47 -7.85
C ALA A 43 -6.44 12.35 -8.01
N ARG A 44 -5.35 12.43 -7.24
CA ARG A 44 -4.30 11.41 -7.24
C ARG A 44 -4.73 10.13 -6.51
N GLU A 45 -5.33 10.25 -5.33
CA GLU A 45 -5.83 9.11 -4.56
C GLU A 45 -6.93 8.34 -5.29
N LEU A 46 -7.78 9.01 -6.06
CA LEU A 46 -8.78 8.35 -6.89
C LEU A 46 -8.15 7.44 -7.95
N LYS A 47 -7.08 7.90 -8.62
CA LYS A 47 -6.34 7.08 -9.59
C LYS A 47 -5.71 5.86 -8.92
N ALA A 48 -5.07 6.06 -7.77
CA ALA A 48 -4.48 4.98 -7.00
C ALA A 48 -5.55 3.98 -6.52
N ALA A 49 -6.70 4.45 -6.05
CA ALA A 49 -7.80 3.58 -5.64
C ALA A 49 -8.35 2.73 -6.80
N ILE A 50 -8.51 3.32 -7.99
CA ILE A 50 -8.93 2.58 -9.18
C ILE A 50 -7.91 1.49 -9.53
N PHE A 51 -6.61 1.82 -9.53
CA PHE A 51 -5.54 0.85 -9.78
C PHE A 51 -5.55 -0.28 -8.74
N MET A 52 -5.54 0.08 -7.45
CA MET A 52 -5.45 -0.90 -6.36
C MET A 52 -6.66 -1.83 -6.30
N THR A 53 -7.87 -1.34 -6.57
CA THR A 53 -9.09 -2.18 -6.57
C THR A 53 -9.11 -3.20 -7.71
N GLN A 54 -8.37 -2.95 -8.80
CA GLN A 54 -8.19 -3.89 -9.91
C GLN A 54 -7.05 -4.87 -9.66
N HIS A 55 -6.07 -4.50 -8.82
CA HIS A 55 -4.93 -5.33 -8.46
C HIS A 55 -5.34 -6.58 -7.67
N HIS A 56 -4.56 -7.66 -7.82
CA HIS A 56 -4.77 -8.95 -7.16
C HIS A 56 -4.97 -8.80 -5.64
N ASP A 57 -4.05 -8.09 -4.99
CA ASP A 57 -3.97 -7.99 -3.53
C ASP A 57 -5.19 -7.36 -2.87
N TYR A 58 -5.96 -6.52 -3.58
CA TYR A 58 -7.18 -5.99 -3.01
C TYR A 58 -8.21 -7.10 -2.76
N ARG A 59 -8.46 -7.95 -3.76
CA ARG A 59 -9.38 -9.09 -3.63
C ARG A 59 -8.86 -10.12 -2.64
N GLU A 60 -7.56 -10.40 -2.66
CA GLU A 60 -6.95 -11.34 -1.72
C GLU A 60 -7.01 -10.83 -0.27
N GLY A 61 -6.81 -9.53 -0.05
CA GLY A 61 -6.94 -8.93 1.27
C GLY A 61 -8.37 -9.01 1.79
N VAL A 62 -9.37 -8.72 0.94
CA VAL A 62 -10.78 -8.90 1.27
C VAL A 62 -11.08 -10.37 1.59
N ARG A 63 -10.59 -11.31 0.78
CA ARG A 63 -10.75 -12.75 1.03
C ARG A 63 -10.19 -13.13 2.40
N ALA A 64 -8.91 -12.84 2.65
CA ALA A 64 -8.20 -13.26 3.85
C ALA A 64 -8.73 -12.64 5.15
N ARG A 65 -9.21 -11.38 5.09
CA ARG A 65 -9.61 -10.63 6.29
C ARG A 65 -11.11 -10.59 6.55
N ILE A 66 -11.93 -10.64 5.50
CA ILE A 66 -13.38 -10.40 5.60
C ILE A 66 -14.18 -11.65 5.28
N ILE A 67 -13.85 -12.36 4.20
CA ILE A 67 -14.62 -13.51 3.71
C ILE A 67 -14.22 -14.78 4.48
N ASP A 68 -13.00 -15.26 4.27
CA ASP A 68 -12.52 -16.51 4.85
C ASP A 68 -12.00 -16.31 6.28
N LYS A 69 -11.54 -15.10 6.59
CA LYS A 69 -11.03 -14.69 7.92
C LYS A 69 -9.88 -15.56 8.43
N ASP A 70 -9.09 -16.11 7.52
CA ASP A 70 -7.91 -16.92 7.84
C ASP A 70 -6.70 -16.07 8.26
N ASN A 71 -6.73 -14.76 8.01
CA ASN A 71 -5.59 -13.84 8.19
C ASN A 71 -4.30 -14.30 7.47
N ASN A 72 -4.43 -15.11 6.42
CA ASN A 72 -3.31 -15.66 5.66
C ASN A 72 -3.39 -15.24 4.17
N PRO A 73 -3.18 -13.95 3.88
CA PRO A 73 -3.21 -13.45 2.51
C PRO A 73 -2.00 -13.94 1.71
N ARG A 74 -2.23 -14.28 0.44
CA ARG A 74 -1.21 -14.68 -0.53
C ARG A 74 -0.89 -13.52 -1.46
N TRP A 75 -0.07 -12.58 -1.02
CA TRP A 75 0.26 -11.39 -1.80
C TRP A 75 1.00 -11.71 -3.09
N ASN A 76 0.78 -10.89 -4.12
CA ASN A 76 1.48 -10.96 -5.39
C ASN A 76 1.82 -9.55 -5.90
N PRO A 77 3.10 -9.15 -5.88
CA PRO A 77 4.26 -9.91 -5.40
C PRO A 77 4.26 -10.13 -3.89
N ASN A 78 4.99 -11.15 -3.42
CA ASN A 78 5.10 -11.48 -1.99
C ASN A 78 6.31 -10.83 -1.30
N ASN A 79 7.25 -10.26 -2.07
CA ASN A 79 8.37 -9.49 -1.55
C ASN A 79 8.31 -8.05 -2.06
N ILE A 80 8.77 -7.11 -1.23
CA ILE A 80 8.80 -5.68 -1.57
C ILE A 80 9.77 -5.36 -2.70
N ASP A 81 10.87 -6.12 -2.80
CA ASP A 81 11.88 -5.95 -3.85
C ASP A 81 11.34 -6.31 -5.25
N ASP A 82 10.25 -7.09 -5.31
CA ASP A 82 9.63 -7.55 -6.56
C ASP A 82 8.49 -6.62 -7.05
N VAL A 83 8.22 -5.52 -6.32
CA VAL A 83 7.19 -4.54 -6.71
C VAL A 83 7.67 -3.73 -7.92
N ASP A 84 6.84 -3.63 -8.96
CA ASP A 84 7.08 -2.75 -10.11
C ASP A 84 6.86 -1.27 -9.72
N VAL A 85 7.90 -0.65 -9.15
CA VAL A 85 7.86 0.74 -8.68
C VAL A 85 7.59 1.70 -9.84
N ASP A 86 8.08 1.41 -11.05
CA ASP A 86 7.91 2.28 -12.22
C ASP A 86 6.44 2.33 -12.67
N GLU A 87 5.71 1.21 -12.58
CA GLU A 87 4.27 1.18 -12.78
C GLU A 87 3.54 2.05 -11.75
N LEU A 88 3.84 1.85 -10.46
CA LEU A 88 3.16 2.60 -9.39
C LEU A 88 3.45 4.10 -9.47
N GLN A 89 4.66 4.49 -9.85
CA GLN A 89 5.00 5.89 -10.08
C GLN A 89 4.15 6.51 -11.19
N LYS A 90 3.88 5.80 -12.29
CA LYS A 90 3.00 6.29 -13.37
C LYS A 90 1.58 6.53 -12.87
N VAL A 91 1.08 5.69 -11.96
CA VAL A 91 -0.25 5.88 -11.34
C VAL A 91 -0.29 7.17 -10.51
N VAL A 92 0.81 7.49 -9.82
CA VAL A 92 0.94 8.63 -8.89
C VAL A 92 1.31 9.95 -9.57
N ALA A 93 1.93 9.91 -10.76
CA ALA A 93 2.62 11.03 -11.40
C ALA A 93 1.77 12.27 -11.76
N THR A 94 0.43 12.22 -11.75
CA THR A 94 -0.37 13.39 -12.19
C THR A 94 -1.76 13.42 -11.54
N ALA A 95 -2.11 14.51 -10.87
CA ALA A 95 -3.51 14.87 -10.63
C ALA A 95 -4.15 15.28 -11.98
N LEU A 96 -5.41 14.89 -12.24
CA LEU A 96 -6.11 15.28 -13.49
C LEU A 96 -6.17 16.80 -13.67
#